data_AF-A0A2B8BMZ3-F1
#
_entry.id   AF-A0A2B8BMZ3-F1
#
_cell.length_a   1.000
_cell.length_b   1.000
_cell.length_c   1.000
_cell.angle_alpha   90.00
_cell.angle_beta   90.00
_cell.angle_gamma   90.00
#
_symmetry.space_group_name_H-M   'P 1'
#
loop_
_entity.id
_entity.type
_entity.pdbx_description
1 polymer ?
#
loop_
_entity_poly.entity_id
_entity_poly.type
_entity_poly.pdbx_seq_one_letter_code
_entity_poly.pdbx_strand_id
1 'polypeptide(L)'
;MTGHDEHLGLVDRLRYVADTLPTPEEVRRRAVNTGLGLGLPRVWLQALPTINLLPEAYRDGPGLDDRYGPDSFLKFKGLEHAIRSGRIADLSLDDLDLIAEALESESAGDGPGWMRDRLQDVLFCLAWPRRTYSLNVDLRIAAEGILDALEGSPSSLLYATPPDIEQEWQSTMHRILTLDPEVALPETSPWPDLAALLRAAAERIAEGQEIERARTS
;
A
#
# COMPACT_ATOMS: atom_id res chain seq x y z
N MET A 1 -4.57 33.02 5.59
CA MET A 1 -4.97 32.53 6.93
C MET A 1 -5.82 31.30 6.67
N THR A 2 -5.40 30.08 6.94
CA THR A 2 -4.57 29.57 8.05
C THR A 2 -3.72 28.40 7.55
N GLY A 3 -2.40 28.59 7.53
CA GLY A 3 -1.47 27.46 7.58
C GLY A 3 -1.28 27.10 9.05
N HIS A 4 -1.80 25.94 9.46
CA HIS A 4 -1.57 25.37 10.79
C HIS A 4 -2.10 23.92 10.94
N ASP A 5 -1.95 23.03 9.94
CA ASP A 5 -2.36 21.62 10.10
C ASP A 5 -1.62 20.58 9.22
N GLU A 6 -0.48 20.89 8.60
CA GLU A 6 0.19 19.95 7.65
C GLU A 6 1.20 18.96 8.28
N HIS A 7 1.44 19.01 9.59
CA HIS A 7 2.44 18.15 10.21
C HIS A 7 1.99 17.63 11.58
N LEU A 8 1.15 16.59 11.58
CA LEU A 8 1.50 15.48 12.45
C LEU A 8 2.89 14.99 11.99
N GLY A 9 3.86 14.92 12.90
CA GLY A 9 5.17 14.36 12.55
C GLY A 9 4.96 12.98 11.93
N LEU A 10 5.73 12.61 10.91
CA LEU A 10 5.58 11.33 10.20
C LEU A 10 5.40 10.13 11.15
N VAL A 11 6.09 10.15 12.30
CA VAL A 11 5.94 9.17 13.39
C VAL A 11 4.49 9.07 13.90
N ASP A 12 3.83 10.19 14.16
CA ASP A 12 2.45 10.24 14.65
C ASP A 12 1.46 9.81 13.56
N ARG A 13 1.70 10.18 12.29
CA ARG A 13 0.90 9.70 11.15
C ARG A 13 0.98 8.19 11.02
N LEU A 14 2.19 7.61 11.08
CA LEU A 14 2.40 6.17 10.99
C LEU A 14 1.70 5.42 12.13
N ARG A 15 1.82 5.92 13.37
CA ARG A 15 1.13 5.34 14.53
C ARG A 15 -0.39 5.43 14.40
N TYR A 16 -0.89 6.60 14.03
CA TYR A 16 -2.32 6.81 13.82
C TYR A 16 -2.86 5.84 12.77
N VAL A 17 -2.22 5.76 11.60
CA VAL A 17 -2.65 4.83 10.54
C VAL A 17 -2.59 3.38 11.02
N ALA A 18 -1.51 2.96 11.68
CA ALA A 18 -1.41 1.62 12.25
C ALA A 18 -2.55 1.28 13.23
N ASP A 19 -3.01 2.26 13.99
CA ASP A 19 -4.09 2.11 14.97
C ASP A 19 -5.49 2.19 14.34
N THR A 20 -5.61 2.77 13.15
CA THR A 20 -6.89 3.01 12.46
C THR A 20 -7.03 2.28 11.13
N LEU A 21 -6.15 1.31 10.83
CA LEU A 21 -6.25 0.53 9.60
C LEU A 21 -7.65 -0.13 9.54
N PRO A 22 -8.43 0.10 8.45
CA PRO A 22 -9.71 -0.55 8.27
C PRO A 22 -9.52 -2.06 8.11
N THR A 23 -10.55 -2.85 8.43
CA THR A 23 -10.42 -4.29 8.23
C THR A 23 -10.34 -4.62 6.73
N PRO A 24 -9.68 -5.73 6.33
CA PRO A 24 -9.65 -6.16 4.94
C PRO A 24 -11.04 -6.29 4.30
N GLU A 25 -12.06 -6.65 5.07
CA GLU A 25 -13.45 -6.74 4.63
C GLU A 25 -14.06 -5.37 4.36
N GLU A 26 -13.76 -4.38 5.21
CA GLU A 26 -14.20 -3.00 5.02
C GLU A 26 -13.58 -2.41 3.76
N VAL A 27 -12.28 -2.62 3.55
CA VAL A 27 -11.58 -2.19 2.33
C VAL A 27 -12.15 -2.89 1.11
N ARG A 28 -12.36 -4.21 1.17
CA ARG A 28 -12.96 -4.98 0.07
C ARG A 28 -14.35 -4.47 -0.28
N ARG A 29 -15.22 -4.27 0.70
CA ARG A 29 -16.58 -3.75 0.48
C ARG A 29 -16.53 -2.38 -0.20
N ARG A 30 -15.64 -1.48 0.24
CA ARG A 30 -15.43 -0.17 -0.38
C ARG A 30 -14.89 -0.29 -1.80
N ALA A 31 -13.91 -1.16 -2.04
CA ALA A 31 -13.32 -1.41 -3.35
C ALA A 31 -14.34 -1.97 -4.35
N VAL A 32 -15.16 -2.94 -3.92
CA VAL A 32 -16.23 -3.51 -4.74
C VAL A 32 -17.27 -2.46 -5.09
N ASN A 33 -17.75 -1.68 -4.11
CA ASN A 33 -18.73 -0.61 -4.36
C ASN A 33 -18.18 0.45 -5.32
N THR A 34 -16.92 0.86 -5.12
CA THR A 34 -16.23 1.83 -5.98
C THR A 34 -16.07 1.29 -7.39
N GLY A 35 -15.57 0.06 -7.53
CA GLY A 35 -15.36 -0.58 -8.82
C GLY A 35 -16.66 -0.82 -9.60
N LEU A 36 -17.75 -1.18 -8.92
CA LEU A 36 -19.07 -1.28 -9.54
C LEU A 36 -19.55 0.09 -10.05
N GLY A 37 -19.35 1.15 -9.26
CA GLY A 37 -19.62 2.54 -9.68
C GLY A 37 -18.82 2.97 -10.92
N LEU A 38 -17.61 2.41 -11.09
CA LEU A 38 -16.75 2.62 -12.26
C LEU A 38 -17.05 1.66 -13.42
N GLY A 39 -18.04 0.78 -13.30
CA GLY A 39 -18.46 -0.13 -14.36
C GLY A 39 -17.53 -1.32 -14.60
N LEU A 40 -16.72 -1.69 -13.60
CA LEU A 40 -15.88 -2.90 -13.62
C LEU A 40 -16.71 -4.19 -13.48
N PRO A 41 -16.30 -5.32 -14.09
CA PRO A 41 -17.04 -6.56 -14.01
C PRO A 41 -17.06 -7.12 -12.59
N ARG A 42 -18.22 -7.58 -12.13
CA ARG A 42 -18.37 -8.19 -10.80
C ARG A 42 -17.41 -9.37 -10.59
N VAL A 43 -17.20 -10.20 -11.61
CA VAL A 43 -16.27 -11.35 -11.56
C VAL A 43 -14.82 -10.89 -11.33
N TRP A 44 -14.41 -9.78 -11.93
CA TRP A 44 -13.06 -9.22 -11.73
C TRP A 44 -12.92 -8.63 -10.32
N LEU A 45 -13.92 -7.88 -9.85
CA LEU A 45 -13.92 -7.32 -8.48
C LEU A 45 -13.93 -8.42 -7.40
N GLN A 46 -14.56 -9.55 -7.70
CA GLN A 46 -14.53 -10.74 -6.85
C GLN A 46 -13.17 -11.47 -6.90
N ALA A 47 -12.39 -11.28 -7.96
CA ALA A 47 -11.05 -11.86 -8.11
C ALA A 47 -9.95 -11.03 -7.43
N LEU A 48 -10.24 -9.81 -6.95
CA LEU A 48 -9.33 -9.10 -6.03
C LEU A 48 -9.02 -10.00 -4.81
N PRO A 49 -7.78 -10.07 -4.30
CA PRO A 49 -7.29 -11.11 -3.37
C PRO A 49 -8.26 -11.57 -2.25
N THR A 50 -9.00 -12.67 -2.43
CA THR A 50 -10.12 -13.07 -1.54
C THR A 50 -9.72 -13.81 -0.26
N ILE A 51 -10.38 -13.40 0.84
CA ILE A 51 -10.47 -14.07 2.15
C ILE A 51 -11.40 -15.29 2.05
N ASN A 52 -10.85 -16.49 1.95
CA ASN A 52 -11.67 -17.71 1.84
C ASN A 52 -12.21 -18.24 3.20
N LEU A 53 -12.54 -17.39 4.19
CA LEU A 53 -12.86 -17.84 5.57
C LEU A 53 -14.03 -17.18 6.33
N LEU A 54 -14.87 -16.31 5.75
CA LEU A 54 -15.85 -15.58 6.57
C LEU A 54 -17.34 -16.03 6.42
N PRO A 55 -18.08 -16.22 7.54
CA PRO A 55 -19.46 -16.72 7.53
C PRO A 55 -20.54 -15.73 7.06
N GLU A 56 -21.70 -16.28 6.73
CA GLU A 56 -22.88 -15.66 6.10
C GLU A 56 -23.59 -14.55 6.93
N ALA A 57 -23.20 -14.35 8.19
CA ALA A 57 -23.88 -13.45 9.13
C ALA A 57 -23.64 -11.94 8.91
N TYR A 58 -22.73 -11.56 7.99
CA TYR A 58 -22.32 -10.16 7.79
C TYR A 58 -23.04 -9.47 6.62
N ARG A 59 -24.19 -9.99 6.18
CA ARG A 59 -24.80 -9.59 4.90
C ARG A 59 -25.64 -8.30 4.95
N ASP A 60 -26.01 -7.75 6.11
CA ASP A 60 -26.84 -6.52 6.16
C ASP A 60 -26.45 -5.56 7.30
N GLY A 61 -26.08 -4.33 6.94
CA GLY A 61 -25.92 -3.21 7.86
C GLY A 61 -25.93 -1.87 7.10
N PRO A 62 -26.75 -0.86 7.49
CA PRO A 62 -26.86 0.39 6.76
C PRO A 62 -25.71 1.33 7.14
N GLY A 63 -25.09 1.95 6.14
CA GLY A 63 -24.04 2.95 6.33
C GLY A 63 -24.20 4.06 5.30
N LEU A 64 -24.90 5.11 5.70
CA LEU A 64 -25.10 6.37 5.00
C LEU A 64 -23.78 7.13 4.76
N ASP A 65 -23.66 7.58 3.51
CA ASP A 65 -23.18 8.89 3.04
C ASP A 65 -21.75 9.43 3.28
N ASP A 66 -21.31 10.14 2.23
CA ASP A 66 -20.08 10.89 1.97
C ASP A 66 -18.73 10.14 2.02
N ARG A 67 -18.01 10.12 0.89
CA ARG A 67 -16.55 10.38 0.73
C ARG A 67 -15.94 9.67 -0.50
N TYR A 68 -15.92 10.37 -1.63
CA TYR A 68 -14.92 10.14 -2.67
C TYR A 68 -13.53 10.53 -2.14
N GLY A 69 -12.64 9.56 -1.98
CA GLY A 69 -11.19 9.74 -2.19
C GLY A 69 -10.80 8.96 -3.45
N PRO A 70 -9.79 9.38 -4.23
CA PRO A 70 -9.43 8.68 -5.45
C PRO A 70 -8.89 7.30 -5.07
N ASP A 71 -9.55 6.22 -5.50
CA ASP A 71 -8.87 4.94 -5.63
C ASP A 71 -8.28 4.90 -7.03
N SER A 72 -7.07 5.44 -7.17
CA SER A 72 -6.43 5.68 -8.48
C SER A 72 -6.21 4.36 -9.21
N PHE A 73 -5.82 3.30 -8.48
CA PHE A 73 -5.81 1.93 -8.99
C PHE A 73 -7.14 1.52 -9.65
N LEU A 74 -8.26 1.63 -8.92
CA LEU A 74 -9.57 1.26 -9.46
C LEU A 74 -10.03 2.18 -10.60
N LYS A 75 -9.65 3.46 -10.58
CA LYS A 75 -9.95 4.42 -11.66
C LYS A 75 -9.23 4.03 -12.95
N PHE A 76 -7.93 3.78 -12.90
CA PHE A 76 -7.17 3.37 -14.08
C PHE A 76 -7.68 2.02 -14.62
N LYS A 77 -8.00 1.06 -13.75
CA LYS A 77 -8.65 -0.19 -14.16
C LYS A 77 -10.03 0.02 -14.77
N GLY A 78 -10.84 0.93 -14.24
CA GLY A 78 -12.14 1.29 -14.81
C GLY A 78 -12.02 1.85 -16.22
N LEU A 79 -11.04 2.75 -16.44
CA LEU A 79 -10.75 3.34 -17.75
C LEU A 79 -10.23 2.29 -18.74
N GLU A 80 -9.28 1.45 -18.32
CA GLU A 80 -8.76 0.33 -19.10
C GLU A 80 -9.93 -0.56 -19.58
N HIS A 81 -10.79 -0.97 -18.66
CA HIS A 81 -11.90 -1.84 -18.97
C HIS A 81 -12.92 -1.17 -19.90
N ALA A 82 -13.18 0.12 -19.74
CA ALA A 82 -14.08 0.86 -20.62
C ALA A 82 -13.54 0.94 -22.07
N ILE A 83 -12.23 1.10 -22.26
CA ILE A 83 -11.57 1.02 -23.57
C ILE A 83 -11.67 -0.39 -24.15
N ARG A 84 -11.24 -1.42 -23.40
CA ARG A 84 -11.24 -2.82 -23.86
C ARG A 84 -12.64 -3.35 -24.18
N SER A 85 -13.69 -2.76 -23.59
CA SER A 85 -15.09 -3.12 -23.86
C SER A 85 -15.75 -2.29 -24.95
N GLY A 86 -15.02 -1.40 -25.63
CA GLY A 86 -15.54 -0.56 -26.70
C GLY A 86 -16.55 0.49 -26.23
N ARG A 87 -16.50 0.88 -24.95
CA ARG A 87 -17.39 1.89 -24.35
C ARG A 87 -16.84 3.32 -24.52
N ILE A 88 -15.64 3.47 -25.07
CA ILE A 88 -14.96 4.75 -25.25
C ILE A 88 -14.48 4.90 -26.71
N ALA A 89 -14.89 6.01 -27.32
CA ALA A 89 -14.36 6.67 -28.52
C ALA A 89 -14.37 5.93 -29.89
N ASP A 90 -14.48 6.73 -30.95
CA ASP A 90 -14.23 6.37 -32.35
C ASP A 90 -12.71 6.45 -32.65
N LEU A 91 -11.91 5.57 -32.04
CA LEU A 91 -10.48 5.43 -32.33
C LEU A 91 -10.19 4.12 -33.08
N SER A 92 -9.01 4.00 -33.67
CA SER A 92 -8.57 2.74 -34.28
C SER A 92 -8.37 1.66 -33.21
N LEU A 93 -8.50 0.38 -33.59
CA LEU A 93 -8.31 -0.73 -32.64
C LEU A 93 -6.88 -0.75 -32.04
N ASP A 94 -5.87 -0.44 -32.86
CA ASP A 94 -4.47 -0.39 -32.41
C ASP A 94 -4.24 0.73 -31.38
N ASP A 95 -4.87 1.89 -31.56
CA ASP A 95 -4.79 2.99 -30.59
C ASP A 95 -5.52 2.64 -29.28
N LEU A 96 -6.66 1.95 -29.36
CA LEU A 96 -7.41 1.51 -28.18
C LEU A 96 -6.63 0.47 -27.37
N ASP A 97 -5.98 -0.49 -28.03
CA ASP A 97 -5.16 -1.49 -27.35
C ASP A 97 -3.94 -0.84 -26.67
N LEU A 98 -3.25 0.09 -27.34
CA LEU A 98 -2.10 0.80 -26.76
C LEU A 98 -2.51 1.63 -25.52
N ILE A 99 -3.64 2.32 -25.58
CA ILE A 99 -4.14 3.10 -24.42
C ILE A 99 -4.56 2.16 -23.28
N ALA A 100 -5.17 1.02 -23.59
CA ALA A 100 -5.52 0.03 -22.57
C ALA A 100 -4.28 -0.55 -21.89
N GLU A 101 -3.24 -0.91 -22.63
CA GLU A 101 -1.96 -1.37 -22.07
C GLU A 101 -1.29 -0.30 -21.19
N ALA A 102 -1.31 0.97 -21.62
CA ALA A 102 -0.79 2.07 -20.82
C ALA A 102 -1.55 2.21 -19.50
N LEU A 103 -2.90 2.19 -19.52
CA LEU A 103 -3.72 2.26 -18.31
C LEU A 103 -3.57 1.03 -17.41
N GLU A 104 -3.36 -0.15 -17.99
CA GLU A 104 -3.03 -1.36 -17.25
C GLU A 104 -1.70 -1.20 -16.51
N SER A 105 -0.67 -0.66 -17.18
CA SER A 105 0.63 -0.36 -16.57
C SER A 105 0.50 0.69 -15.46
N GLU A 106 -0.21 1.79 -15.69
CA GLU A 106 -0.47 2.82 -14.68
C GLU A 106 -1.19 2.24 -13.45
N SER A 107 -2.22 1.42 -13.67
CA SER A 107 -2.92 0.78 -12.55
C SER A 107 -2.03 -0.18 -11.76
N ALA A 108 -1.19 -0.97 -12.44
CA ALA A 108 -0.28 -1.88 -11.77
C ALA A 108 0.79 -1.13 -10.97
N GLY A 109 1.26 -0.01 -11.52
CA GLY A 109 2.23 0.89 -10.89
C GLY A 109 1.66 1.61 -9.66
N ASP A 110 0.56 2.34 -9.82
CA ASP A 110 0.07 3.34 -8.84
C ASP A 110 -0.65 2.75 -7.61
N GLY A 111 -0.94 1.43 -7.62
CA GLY A 111 -1.57 0.74 -6.49
C GLY A 111 -0.75 -0.45 -5.97
N PRO A 112 -0.98 -1.68 -6.47
CA PRO A 112 -0.36 -2.88 -5.90
C PRO A 112 1.17 -2.91 -6.04
N GLY A 113 1.70 -2.45 -7.17
CA GLY A 113 3.15 -2.39 -7.42
C GLY A 113 3.85 -1.39 -6.50
N TRP A 114 3.33 -0.17 -6.42
CA TRP A 114 3.89 0.85 -5.53
C TRP A 114 3.81 0.43 -4.05
N MET A 115 2.67 -0.11 -3.59
CA MET A 115 2.56 -0.65 -2.23
C MET A 115 3.63 -1.72 -1.95
N ARG A 116 3.80 -2.67 -2.87
CA ARG A 116 4.80 -3.73 -2.76
C ARG A 116 6.22 -3.17 -2.64
N ASP A 117 6.60 -2.26 -3.53
CA ASP A 117 7.94 -1.68 -3.55
C ASP A 117 8.24 -0.96 -2.23
N ARG A 118 7.27 -0.21 -1.69
CA ARG A 118 7.44 0.50 -0.41
C ARG A 118 7.47 -0.45 0.77
N LEU A 119 6.68 -1.52 0.76
CA LEU A 119 6.76 -2.59 1.77
C LEU A 119 8.15 -3.22 1.81
N GLN A 120 8.70 -3.60 0.65
CA GLN A 120 10.04 -4.15 0.55
C GLN A 120 11.10 -3.17 1.06
N ASP A 121 11.01 -1.89 0.71
CA ASP A 121 11.97 -0.87 1.16
C ASP A 121 11.90 -0.66 2.68
N VAL A 122 10.71 -0.65 3.28
CA VAL A 122 10.55 -0.57 4.75
C VAL A 122 11.11 -1.82 5.43
N LEU A 123 10.75 -3.02 4.95
CA LEU A 123 11.28 -4.28 5.47
C LEU A 123 12.81 -4.30 5.40
N PHE A 124 13.38 -3.89 4.28
CA PHE A 124 14.83 -3.80 4.09
C PHE A 124 15.45 -2.84 5.10
N CYS A 125 14.93 -1.62 5.21
CA CYS A 125 15.50 -0.59 6.09
C CYS A 125 15.38 -0.95 7.58
N LEU A 126 14.33 -1.69 7.96
CA LEU A 126 14.15 -2.16 9.34
C LEU A 126 15.06 -3.35 9.67
N ALA A 127 15.22 -4.29 8.75
CA ALA A 127 16.04 -5.49 8.96
C ALA A 127 17.54 -5.25 8.74
N TRP A 128 17.92 -4.26 7.92
CA TRP A 128 19.32 -3.97 7.68
C TRP A 128 20.01 -3.43 8.94
N PRO A 129 21.23 -3.92 9.28
CA PRO A 129 21.95 -3.44 10.45
C PRO A 129 22.15 -1.92 10.42
N ARG A 130 22.03 -1.28 11.59
CA ARG A 130 22.10 0.18 11.76
C ARG A 130 23.51 0.70 11.49
N ARG A 131 23.85 0.91 10.22
CA ARG A 131 25.22 1.24 9.78
C ARG A 131 25.37 2.67 9.30
N THR A 132 24.34 3.27 8.69
CA THR A 132 24.45 4.61 8.09
C THR A 132 23.26 5.48 8.42
N TYR A 133 23.50 6.79 8.41
CA TYR A 133 22.46 7.80 8.58
C TYR A 133 21.48 7.82 7.40
N SER A 134 21.95 7.57 6.18
CA SER A 134 21.13 7.54 4.95
C SER A 134 19.94 6.59 5.07
N LEU A 135 20.12 5.45 5.74
CA LEU A 135 19.04 4.49 5.97
C LEU A 135 17.87 5.05 6.78
N ASN A 136 18.10 6.02 7.66
CA ASN A 136 16.99 6.68 8.38
C ASN A 136 16.19 7.57 7.44
N VAL A 137 16.84 8.20 6.45
CA VAL A 137 16.16 8.99 5.41
C VAL A 137 15.39 8.08 4.47
N ASP A 138 16.03 6.98 4.02
CA ASP A 138 15.41 5.99 3.14
C ASP A 138 14.18 5.36 3.79
N LEU A 139 14.25 5.01 5.09
CA LEU A 139 13.11 4.51 5.85
C LEU A 139 11.97 5.52 5.92
N ARG A 140 12.26 6.82 6.09
CA ARG A 140 11.23 7.86 6.11
C ARG A 140 10.54 7.97 4.76
N ILE A 141 11.30 8.00 3.67
CA ILE A 141 10.77 8.06 2.30
C ILE A 141 9.91 6.83 2.00
N ALA A 142 10.40 5.64 2.36
CA ALA A 142 9.66 4.40 2.14
C ALA A 142 8.36 4.36 2.96
N ALA A 143 8.41 4.75 4.24
CA ALA A 143 7.23 4.78 5.11
C ALA A 143 6.21 5.82 4.67
N GLU A 144 6.65 6.99 4.22
CA GLU A 144 5.78 8.00 3.61
C GLU A 144 5.14 7.47 2.33
N GLY A 145 5.90 6.78 1.48
CA GLY A 145 5.35 6.15 0.28
C GLY A 145 4.27 5.07 0.56
N ILE A 146 4.32 4.38 1.70
CA ILE A 146 3.20 3.50 2.12
C ILE A 146 1.96 4.34 2.43
N LEU A 147 2.12 5.46 3.15
CA LEU A 147 1.00 6.37 3.46
C LEU A 147 0.41 6.96 2.17
N ASP A 148 1.24 7.41 1.25
CA ASP A 148 0.82 7.96 -0.04
C ASP A 148 0.08 6.92 -0.87
N ALA A 149 0.55 5.67 -0.89
CA ALA A 149 -0.15 4.57 -1.56
C ALA A 149 -1.52 4.27 -0.93
N LEU A 150 -1.64 4.31 0.40
CA LEU A 150 -2.93 4.13 1.10
C LEU A 150 -3.87 5.32 0.87
N GLU A 151 -3.34 6.53 0.74
CA GLU A 151 -4.13 7.74 0.50
C GLU A 151 -4.61 7.82 -0.96
N GLY A 152 -3.72 7.56 -1.92
CA GLY A 152 -3.99 7.63 -3.36
C GLY A 152 -4.66 6.39 -3.96
N SER A 153 -4.51 5.23 -3.32
CA SER A 153 -5.10 3.95 -3.74
C SER A 153 -5.47 3.08 -2.52
N PRO A 154 -6.54 3.40 -1.77
CA PRO A 154 -6.90 2.68 -0.54
C PRO A 154 -7.11 1.17 -0.70
N SER A 155 -7.55 0.69 -1.86
CA SER A 155 -7.67 -0.75 -2.15
C SER A 155 -6.32 -1.48 -2.19
N SER A 156 -5.20 -0.76 -2.27
CA SER A 156 -3.85 -1.34 -2.19
C SER A 156 -3.59 -2.06 -0.86
N LEU A 157 -4.35 -1.75 0.20
CA LEU A 157 -4.29 -2.50 1.47
C LEU A 157 -4.61 -4.00 1.27
N LEU A 158 -5.39 -4.36 0.24
CA LEU A 158 -5.68 -5.77 -0.09
C LEU A 158 -4.46 -6.55 -0.58
N TYR A 159 -3.32 -5.87 -0.81
CA TYR A 159 -2.04 -6.43 -1.23
C TYR A 159 -0.96 -6.27 -0.15
N ALA A 160 -1.37 -5.96 1.08
CA ALA A 160 -0.51 -5.84 2.26
C ALA A 160 -1.00 -6.75 3.39
N THR A 161 -1.53 -7.93 3.04
CA THR A 161 -2.00 -8.93 4.01
C THR A 161 -0.81 -9.65 4.68
N PRO A 162 -1.01 -10.37 5.80
CA PRO A 162 0.09 -11.13 6.42
C PRO A 162 0.83 -12.07 5.46
N PRO A 163 0.15 -12.84 4.57
CA PRO A 163 0.84 -13.60 3.52
C PRO A 163 1.64 -12.76 2.54
N ASP A 164 1.14 -11.57 2.15
CA ASP A 164 1.88 -10.68 1.25
C ASP A 164 3.14 -10.16 1.94
N ILE A 165 3.04 -9.73 3.19
CA ILE A 165 4.18 -9.26 3.99
C ILE A 165 5.22 -10.37 4.16
N GLU A 166 4.78 -11.60 4.41
CA GLU A 166 5.69 -12.75 4.49
C GLU A 166 6.37 -13.03 3.14
N GLN A 167 5.65 -12.93 2.03
CA GLN A 167 6.24 -13.07 0.70
C GLN A 167 7.29 -11.97 0.41
N GLU A 168 6.99 -10.72 0.77
CA GLU A 168 7.92 -9.61 0.62
C GLU A 168 9.12 -9.72 1.57
N TRP A 169 8.92 -10.33 2.74
CA TRP A 169 10.00 -10.66 3.67
C TRP A 169 11.00 -11.64 3.05
N GLN A 170 10.53 -12.72 2.43
CA GLN A 170 11.43 -13.68 1.75
C GLN A 170 12.26 -13.02 0.64
N SER A 171 11.64 -12.14 -0.14
CA SER A 171 12.33 -11.35 -1.18
C SER A 171 13.37 -10.40 -0.59
N THR A 172 13.02 -9.76 0.52
CA THR A 172 13.90 -8.84 1.27
C THR A 172 15.09 -9.58 1.87
N MET A 173 14.87 -10.74 2.51
CA MET A 173 15.93 -11.57 3.05
C MET A 173 16.95 -11.95 1.97
N HIS A 174 16.47 -12.39 0.81
CA HIS A 174 17.35 -12.74 -0.32
C HIS A 174 18.23 -11.54 -0.73
N ARG A 175 17.65 -10.35 -0.83
CA ARG A 175 18.37 -9.11 -1.15
C ARG A 175 19.40 -8.76 -0.07
N ILE A 176 19.05 -8.88 1.21
CA ILE A 176 19.97 -8.59 2.33
C ILE A 176 21.14 -9.58 2.34
N LEU A 177 20.87 -10.88 2.27
CA LEU A 177 21.89 -11.92 2.34
C LEU A 177 22.80 -11.94 1.10
N THR A 178 22.33 -11.45 -0.04
CA THR A 178 23.18 -11.22 -1.22
C THR A 178 24.20 -10.09 -0.99
N LEU A 179 23.82 -9.06 -0.24
CA LEU A 179 24.71 -7.94 0.09
C LEU A 179 25.63 -8.25 1.26
N ASP A 180 25.13 -8.96 2.27
CA ASP A 180 25.88 -9.34 3.47
C ASP A 180 25.37 -10.71 4.02
N PRO A 181 26.05 -11.82 3.67
CA PRO A 181 25.66 -13.16 4.11
C PRO A 181 25.76 -13.41 5.61
N GLU A 182 26.44 -12.54 6.36
CA GLU A 182 26.68 -12.70 7.80
C GLU A 182 25.52 -12.10 8.64
N VAL A 183 24.59 -11.38 8.02
CA VAL A 183 23.44 -10.81 8.72
C VAL A 183 22.51 -11.92 9.20
N ALA A 184 22.34 -12.02 10.51
CA ALA A 184 21.38 -12.93 11.11
C ALA A 184 19.95 -12.40 10.93
N LEU A 185 19.16 -13.07 10.10
CA LEU A 185 17.75 -12.77 9.86
C LEU A 185 16.87 -13.95 10.31
N PRO A 186 15.71 -13.71 10.92
CA PRO A 186 14.74 -14.77 11.19
C PRO A 186 14.11 -15.31 9.90
N GLU A 187 13.70 -16.58 9.91
CA GLU A 187 13.08 -17.23 8.75
C GLU A 187 11.72 -16.63 8.38
N THR A 188 10.97 -16.13 9.36
CA THR A 188 9.66 -15.49 9.18
C THR A 188 9.72 -14.00 9.49
N SER A 189 8.82 -13.21 8.90
CA SER A 189 8.77 -11.77 9.14
C SER A 189 8.61 -11.47 10.64
N PRO A 190 9.47 -10.61 11.23
CA PRO A 190 9.28 -10.10 12.58
C PRO A 190 8.00 -9.27 12.74
N TRP A 191 7.44 -8.78 11.63
CA TRP A 191 6.25 -7.92 11.59
C TRP A 191 5.11 -8.70 10.94
N PRO A 192 4.16 -9.22 11.75
CA PRO A 192 3.13 -10.14 11.27
C PRO A 192 2.05 -9.47 10.40
N ASP A 193 1.92 -8.14 10.47
CA ASP A 193 0.95 -7.38 9.71
C ASP A 193 1.46 -5.95 9.43
N LEU A 194 0.71 -5.21 8.60
CA LEU A 194 1.07 -3.85 8.22
C LEU A 194 1.10 -2.91 9.42
N ALA A 195 0.22 -3.10 10.40
CA ALA A 195 0.19 -2.26 11.60
C ALA A 195 1.49 -2.40 12.41
N ALA A 196 1.96 -3.62 12.63
CA ALA A 196 3.22 -3.91 13.29
C ALA A 196 4.41 -3.32 12.53
N LEU A 197 4.39 -3.42 11.19
CA LEU A 197 5.45 -2.86 10.33
C LEU A 197 5.50 -1.32 10.43
N LEU A 198 4.35 -0.65 10.35
CA LEU A 198 4.25 0.81 10.45
C LEU A 198 4.68 1.31 11.84
N ARG A 199 4.32 0.60 12.92
CA ARG A 199 4.77 0.91 14.28
C ARG A 199 6.29 0.81 14.41
N ALA A 200 6.89 -0.27 13.90
CA ALA A 200 8.34 -0.44 13.92
C ALA A 200 9.07 0.64 13.11
N ALA A 201 8.53 1.02 11.94
CA ALA A 201 9.04 2.15 11.17
C ALA A 201 8.97 3.46 11.98
N ALA A 202 7.84 3.73 12.63
CA ALA A 202 7.67 4.92 13.45
C ALA A 202 8.68 4.98 14.62
N GLU A 203 8.89 3.86 15.33
CA GLU A 203 9.87 3.73 16.40
C GLU A 203 11.29 3.99 15.90
N ARG A 204 11.68 3.34 14.81
CA ARG A 204 13.02 3.48 14.22
C ARG A 204 13.31 4.89 13.74
N ILE A 205 12.30 5.58 13.20
CA ILE A 205 12.39 6.99 12.79
C ILE A 205 12.53 7.91 14.01
N ALA A 206 11.74 7.69 15.07
CA ALA A 206 11.82 8.48 16.29
C ALA A 206 13.21 8.39 16.95
N GLU A 207 13.75 7.17 17.08
CA GLU A 207 15.11 6.96 17.58
C GLU A 207 16.17 7.69 16.74
N GLY A 208 16.03 7.66 15.41
CA GLY A 208 16.93 8.38 14.50
C GLY A 208 16.96 9.89 14.75
N GLN A 209 15.80 10.49 15.02
CA GLN A 209 15.66 11.92 15.32
C GLN A 209 16.28 12.30 16.68
N GLU A 210 16.16 11.43 17.69
CA GLU A 210 16.76 11.66 19.00
C GLU A 210 18.30 11.68 18.92
N ILE A 211 18.88 10.74 18.17
CA ILE A 211 20.33 10.68 17.93
C ILE A 211 20.83 11.95 17.22
N GLU A 212 20.08 12.49 16.25
CA GLU A 212 20.43 13.74 15.58
C GLU A 212 20.39 14.96 16.50
N ARG A 213 19.32 15.07 17.32
CA ARG A 213 19.20 16.16 18.29
C ARG A 213 20.37 16.13 19.27
N ALA A 214 20.75 14.95 19.76
CA ALA A 214 21.89 14.79 20.65
C ALA A 214 23.25 15.12 20.00
N ARG A 215 23.38 15.03 18.68
CA ARG A 215 24.62 15.39 17.95
C ARG A 215 24.75 16.89 17.65
N THR A 216 23.63 17.61 17.67
CA THR A 216 23.53 19.04 17.30
C THR A 216 23.36 19.96 18.51
N SER A 217 23.19 19.38 19.71
CA SER A 217 23.17 20.04 21.02
C SER A 217 24.55 20.07 21.66
#